data_AF-A0AAV2ZES5-F1
#
_entry.id   AF-A0AAV2ZES5-F1
#
_cell.length_a   1.000
_cell.length_b   1.000
_cell.length_c   1.000
_cell.angle_alpha   90.00
_cell.angle_beta   90.00
_cell.angle_gamma   90.00
#
_symmetry.space_group_name_H-M   'P 1'
#
loop_
_entity.id
_entity.type
_entity.pdbx_description
1 polymer ?
#
loop_
_entity_poly.entity_id
_entity_poly.type
_entity_poly.pdbx_seq_one_letter_code
_entity_poly.pdbx_strand_id
1 'polypeptide(L)'
;MAALPVFSVSVLLLGVCRVTGYTLTDQGGLGREFDGIGAVSGGGATSRLLVNYPEPQRSRILDYLFKPNFGASLQILKVEIGGDAQSTDGTEPSHMHYPDDQNYFRGYEWWLMKEAKKRNPNIKLAGLPWAFPGWIGRGKNWPYDFPDVTAYYVVSWIIGAKQYHDLDIDYVGIWNERPFDVKYIKVLRHTLDRLDLVNVGIIAADGNWDIAHDMVVDPYLNDALQIIGAHYPGTQTVQDAITTGKKLWASEDYSTFNDEVGGGCWARILNQNYVNGNMTSTISWNLVASYYEQLPFGLEGLMTAQEPWSGNYVVSSPIWITAHTTQFTQPGWFYLRTVGHLEKGGSYVALTDRLGNLTIIIETMSHDHSVCIRPFLPKFNVSSQNATFQLDGQFKDLKTLQVWHSKLCTNTTKPALFQKMSPITGVNAYGLLNGNPLWKDVITAGPDHGWAAIGTSSFEFAQFDNFIIEAKVQ
;
A
#
# COMPACT_ATOMS: atom_id res chain seq x y z
N MET A 1 -31.10 22.56 -73.76
CA MET A 1 -30.73 22.68 -72.34
C MET A 1 -30.02 21.41 -71.95
N ALA A 2 -28.70 21.49 -71.75
CA ALA A 2 -27.83 20.36 -71.52
C ALA A 2 -27.82 19.95 -70.03
N ALA A 3 -27.84 18.65 -69.77
CA ALA A 3 -27.73 18.08 -68.43
C ALA A 3 -26.26 18.07 -67.97
N LEU A 4 -26.01 18.59 -66.76
CA LEU A 4 -24.72 18.52 -66.07
C LEU A 4 -24.73 17.32 -65.10
N PRO A 5 -23.66 16.52 -65.01
CA PRO A 5 -23.56 15.47 -64.01
C PRO A 5 -23.00 16.04 -62.70
N VAL A 6 -23.60 15.66 -61.58
CA VAL A 6 -23.11 15.95 -60.23
C VAL A 6 -22.10 14.87 -59.85
N PHE A 7 -20.84 15.24 -59.67
CA PHE A 7 -19.81 14.36 -59.09
C PHE A 7 -19.92 14.39 -57.56
N SER A 8 -20.25 13.25 -56.97
CA SER A 8 -20.18 13.03 -55.52
C SER A 8 -18.74 12.66 -55.15
N VAL A 9 -18.07 13.52 -54.38
CA VAL A 9 -16.73 13.25 -53.83
C VAL A 9 -16.92 12.55 -52.49
N SER A 10 -16.73 11.23 -52.48
CA SER A 10 -16.65 10.45 -51.25
C SER A 10 -15.30 10.71 -50.58
N VAL A 11 -15.29 11.54 -49.54
CA VAL A 11 -14.13 11.68 -48.64
C VAL A 11 -14.06 10.40 -47.80
N LEU A 12 -13.13 9.50 -48.15
CA LEU A 12 -12.74 8.41 -47.28
C LEU A 12 -12.04 9.00 -46.05
N LEU A 13 -12.76 9.13 -44.93
CA LEU A 13 -12.12 9.28 -43.62
C LEU A 13 -11.43 7.95 -43.30
N LEU A 14 -10.14 7.86 -43.62
CA LEU A 14 -9.25 6.87 -43.03
C LEU A 14 -9.20 7.16 -41.53
N GLY A 15 -10.01 6.43 -40.76
CA GLY A 15 -9.89 6.40 -39.32
C GLY A 15 -8.49 5.90 -38.96
N VAL A 16 -7.61 6.82 -38.55
CA VAL A 16 -6.34 6.46 -37.94
C VAL A 16 -6.70 5.78 -36.63
N CYS A 17 -6.60 4.45 -36.62
CA CYS A 17 -6.68 3.66 -35.40
C CYS A 17 -5.48 4.10 -34.54
N ARG A 18 -5.70 5.03 -33.60
CA ARG A 18 -4.69 5.40 -32.62
C ARG A 18 -4.49 4.18 -31.74
N VAL A 19 -3.40 3.45 -31.96
CA VAL A 19 -2.89 2.51 -30.97
C VAL A 19 -2.53 3.35 -29.74
N THR A 20 -3.24 3.15 -28.63
CA THR A 20 -2.96 3.78 -27.35
C THR A 20 -1.66 3.21 -26.79
N GLY A 21 -0.56 3.92 -27.03
CA GLY A 21 0.74 3.64 -26.42
C GLY A 21 0.86 4.37 -25.08
N TYR A 22 1.33 3.66 -24.05
CA TYR A 22 1.66 4.21 -22.75
C TYR A 22 3.18 4.38 -22.66
N THR A 23 3.67 5.61 -22.70
CA THR A 23 5.11 5.89 -22.62
C THR A 23 5.54 5.95 -21.16
N LEU A 24 6.53 5.15 -20.77
CA LEU A 24 7.17 5.16 -19.46
C LEU A 24 8.53 5.84 -19.58
N THR A 25 8.64 7.03 -19.00
CA THR A 25 9.85 7.86 -19.13
C THR A 25 10.11 8.66 -17.86
N ASP A 26 11.38 8.92 -17.60
CA ASP A 26 11.86 9.87 -16.60
C ASP A 26 12.18 11.24 -17.20
N GLN A 27 12.05 11.41 -18.52
CA GLN A 27 12.16 12.71 -19.17
C GLN A 27 11.10 13.67 -18.63
N GLY A 28 11.53 14.88 -18.26
CA GLY A 28 10.68 15.84 -17.56
C GLY A 28 10.66 15.67 -16.03
N GLY A 29 11.38 14.69 -15.49
CA GLY A 29 11.57 14.47 -14.06
C GLY A 29 10.65 13.40 -13.47
N LEU A 30 10.86 13.12 -12.19
CA LEU A 30 10.14 12.08 -11.45
C LEU A 30 8.89 12.63 -10.75
N GLY A 31 8.00 11.71 -10.37
CA GLY A 31 6.87 11.95 -9.49
C GLY A 31 7.29 12.03 -8.02
N ARG A 32 6.41 11.62 -7.10
CA ARG A 32 6.72 11.64 -5.66
C ARG A 32 7.56 10.43 -5.27
N GLU A 33 8.30 10.59 -4.17
CA GLU A 33 9.00 9.51 -3.48
C GLU A 33 7.96 8.52 -2.91
N PHE A 34 8.16 7.23 -3.14
CA PHE A 34 7.39 6.15 -2.58
C PHE A 34 7.85 5.86 -1.15
N ASP A 35 6.89 5.78 -0.22
CA ASP A 35 7.15 5.70 1.21
C ASP A 35 6.99 4.29 1.80
N GLY A 36 6.34 3.39 1.06
CA GLY A 36 6.21 1.98 1.42
C GLY A 36 4.77 1.51 1.54
N ILE A 37 4.59 0.18 1.54
CA ILE A 37 3.32 -0.47 1.87
C ILE A 37 3.41 -1.10 3.26
N GLY A 38 2.35 -0.92 4.05
CA GLY A 38 2.30 -1.39 5.43
C GLY A 38 1.01 -2.09 5.84
N ALA A 39 0.99 -2.51 7.09
CA ALA A 39 -0.23 -2.96 7.75
C ALA A 39 -0.23 -2.61 9.25
N VAL A 40 -1.43 -2.60 9.84
CA VAL A 40 -1.69 -2.26 11.24
C VAL A 40 -1.81 -3.52 12.10
N SER A 41 -1.10 -3.57 13.22
CA SER A 41 -1.43 -4.44 14.37
C SER A 41 -2.04 -3.59 15.48
N GLY A 42 -3.17 -4.03 16.03
CA GLY A 42 -3.98 -3.24 16.96
C GLY A 42 -5.20 -2.57 16.31
N GLY A 43 -5.77 -1.59 16.99
CA GLY A 43 -7.06 -1.00 16.66
C GLY A 43 -8.21 -2.00 16.50
N GLY A 44 -8.31 -3.10 17.24
CA GLY A 44 -7.77 -3.41 18.55
C GLY A 44 -7.61 -4.91 18.73
N ALA A 45 -6.57 -5.35 19.43
CA ALA A 45 -6.35 -6.76 19.71
C ALA A 45 -6.26 -7.71 18.50
N THR A 46 -5.92 -7.20 17.33
CA THR A 46 -5.95 -7.96 16.07
C THR A 46 -4.85 -9.03 16.00
N SER A 47 -3.75 -8.89 16.74
CA SER A 47 -2.68 -9.89 16.85
C SER A 47 -2.80 -10.82 18.06
N ARG A 48 -3.93 -10.79 18.79
CA ARG A 48 -4.08 -11.40 20.13
C ARG A 48 -3.79 -12.90 20.19
N LEU A 49 -4.25 -13.65 19.18
CA LEU A 49 -4.13 -15.11 19.09
C LEU A 49 -2.84 -15.57 18.39
N LEU A 50 -2.04 -14.65 17.85
CA LEU A 50 -0.80 -15.00 17.15
C LEU A 50 0.30 -15.46 18.12
N VAL A 51 0.37 -14.83 19.29
CA VAL A 51 1.50 -14.98 20.23
C VAL A 51 1.68 -16.41 20.75
N ASN A 52 0.60 -17.17 20.86
CA ASN A 52 0.59 -18.53 21.40
C ASN A 52 0.53 -19.62 20.31
N TYR A 53 0.72 -19.27 19.03
CA TYR A 53 0.96 -20.29 18.02
C TYR A 53 2.21 -21.11 18.36
N PRO A 54 2.18 -22.44 18.13
CA PRO A 54 3.37 -23.26 18.27
C PRO A 54 4.42 -22.91 17.23
N GLU A 55 5.68 -23.18 17.55
CA GLU A 55 6.72 -23.26 16.53
C GLU A 55 6.63 -24.62 15.80
N PRO A 56 6.91 -24.66 14.48
CA PRO A 56 7.43 -23.58 13.63
C PRO A 56 6.37 -22.67 13.00
N GLN A 57 5.08 -22.87 13.27
CA GLN A 57 3.99 -22.18 12.59
C GLN A 57 4.03 -20.66 12.84
N ARG A 58 4.23 -20.24 14.10
CA ARG A 58 4.33 -18.82 14.45
C ARG A 58 5.44 -18.12 13.67
N SER A 59 6.65 -18.69 13.65
CA SER A 59 7.76 -18.13 12.86
C SER A 59 7.47 -18.11 11.35
N ARG A 60 6.75 -19.09 10.81
CA ARG A 60 6.38 -19.12 9.38
C ARG A 60 5.36 -18.04 9.02
N ILE A 61 4.37 -17.77 9.88
CA ILE A 61 3.43 -16.67 9.70
C ILE A 61 4.18 -15.34 9.64
N LEU A 62 5.10 -15.11 10.59
CA LEU A 62 5.94 -13.91 10.60
C LEU A 62 6.87 -13.82 9.37
N ASP A 63 7.34 -14.94 8.83
CA ASP A 63 8.09 -14.96 7.57
C ASP A 63 7.21 -14.48 6.39
N TYR A 64 5.96 -14.95 6.28
CA TYR A 64 5.03 -14.48 5.23
C TYR A 64 4.75 -12.98 5.30
N LEU A 65 4.71 -12.40 6.51
CA LEU A 65 4.43 -10.97 6.70
C LEU A 65 5.67 -10.10 6.44
N PHE A 66 6.82 -10.44 7.02
CA PHE A 66 7.94 -9.51 7.14
C PHE A 66 9.23 -9.93 6.42
N LYS A 67 9.40 -11.21 6.07
CA LYS A 67 10.65 -11.66 5.46
C LYS A 67 10.77 -11.09 4.03
N PRO A 68 11.84 -10.33 3.72
CA PRO A 68 12.05 -9.80 2.38
C PRO A 68 12.11 -10.92 1.33
N ASN A 69 11.60 -10.65 0.13
CA ASN A 69 11.62 -11.57 -1.02
C ASN A 69 10.97 -12.93 -0.71
N PHE A 70 9.92 -12.95 0.10
CA PHE A 70 9.22 -14.18 0.49
C PHE A 70 7.71 -14.09 0.30
N GLY A 71 7.01 -13.42 1.23
CA GLY A 71 5.57 -13.19 1.17
C GLY A 71 5.27 -11.70 0.93
N ALA A 72 4.41 -11.15 1.77
CA ALA A 72 4.01 -9.74 1.75
C ALA A 72 5.19 -8.79 1.92
N SER A 73 6.30 -9.22 2.54
CA SER A 73 7.57 -8.48 2.59
C SER A 73 7.37 -7.00 3.01
N LEU A 74 6.54 -6.78 4.04
CA LEU A 74 6.05 -5.44 4.41
C LEU A 74 7.19 -4.48 4.73
N GLN A 75 6.98 -3.22 4.37
CA GLN A 75 7.96 -2.13 4.50
C GLN A 75 7.63 -1.21 5.68
N ILE A 76 6.38 -1.19 6.13
CA ILE A 76 5.90 -0.44 7.30
C ILE A 76 5.10 -1.37 8.21
N LEU A 77 5.34 -1.31 9.51
CA LEU A 77 4.49 -1.87 10.55
C LEU A 77 4.00 -0.72 11.44
N LYS A 78 2.68 -0.51 11.46
CA LYS A 78 2.01 0.44 12.36
C LYS A 78 1.40 -0.35 13.51
N VAL A 79 1.63 0.07 14.75
CA VAL A 79 1.10 -0.60 15.95
C VAL A 79 0.25 0.34 16.80
N GLU A 80 -0.75 -0.21 17.48
CA GLU A 80 -1.47 0.51 18.53
C GLU A 80 -0.54 0.81 19.72
N ILE A 81 -0.60 2.06 20.20
CA ILE A 81 -0.12 2.42 21.54
C ILE A 81 -1.27 2.13 22.50
N GLY A 82 -1.21 0.96 23.16
CA GLY A 82 -2.30 0.45 24.00
C GLY A 82 -2.75 1.44 25.08
N GLY A 83 -4.05 1.65 25.17
CA GLY A 83 -4.68 2.66 26.04
C GLY A 83 -5.60 2.12 27.13
N ASP A 84 -5.56 0.81 27.41
CA ASP A 84 -6.44 0.12 28.38
C ASP A 84 -7.94 0.15 28.07
N ALA A 85 -8.31 0.45 26.81
CA ALA A 85 -9.70 0.52 26.38
C ALA A 85 -9.95 -0.35 25.15
N GLN A 86 -11.22 -0.67 24.91
CA GLN A 86 -11.67 -1.37 23.69
C GLN A 86 -11.39 -0.49 22.47
N SER A 87 -10.65 -1.02 21.49
CA SER A 87 -10.25 -0.32 20.27
C SER A 87 -10.66 -1.01 18.96
N THR A 88 -11.37 -2.16 19.00
CA THR A 88 -12.34 -2.74 18.03
C THR A 88 -12.65 -4.20 18.44
N ASP A 89 -11.64 -5.08 18.44
CA ASP A 89 -11.78 -6.52 18.75
C ASP A 89 -11.30 -6.89 20.16
N GLY A 90 -10.83 -5.91 20.92
CA GLY A 90 -10.41 -6.09 22.30
C GLY A 90 -9.66 -4.89 22.85
N THR A 91 -9.21 -5.02 24.08
CA THR A 91 -8.40 -4.02 24.78
C THR A 91 -6.92 -4.32 24.63
N GLU A 92 -6.11 -3.30 24.37
CA GLU A 92 -4.64 -3.41 24.42
C GLU A 92 -4.05 -2.74 25.68
N PRO A 93 -3.13 -3.41 26.39
CA PRO A 93 -2.64 -2.93 27.67
C PRO A 93 -1.68 -1.75 27.51
N SER A 94 -1.86 -0.74 28.35
CA SER A 94 -1.01 0.43 28.35
C SER A 94 0.33 0.22 29.04
N HIS A 95 1.36 0.96 28.63
CA HIS A 95 2.63 1.04 29.35
C HIS A 95 2.50 1.83 30.66
N MET A 96 1.43 2.61 30.87
CA MET A 96 1.18 3.38 32.09
C MET A 96 -0.29 3.29 32.55
N HIS A 97 -0.65 2.26 33.33
CA HIS A 97 -2.02 2.09 33.84
C HIS A 97 -2.43 3.21 34.81
N TYR A 98 -1.48 3.75 35.58
CA TYR A 98 -1.65 4.86 36.52
C TYR A 98 -0.47 5.84 36.40
N PRO A 99 -0.56 7.08 36.92
CA PRO A 99 0.45 8.13 36.67
C PRO A 99 1.91 7.72 36.97
N ASP A 100 2.11 6.93 38.02
CA ASP A 100 3.43 6.50 38.48
C ASP A 100 3.81 5.08 37.99
N ASP A 101 3.02 4.48 37.09
CA ASP A 101 3.28 3.18 36.48
C ASP A 101 4.06 3.32 35.19
N GLN A 102 5.13 2.53 35.02
CA GLN A 102 5.77 2.33 33.71
C GLN A 102 6.17 0.87 33.55
N ASN A 103 5.64 0.22 32.51
CA ASN A 103 6.01 -1.14 32.15
C ASN A 103 5.97 -1.33 30.63
N TYR A 104 7.16 -1.44 30.05
CA TYR A 104 7.34 -1.58 28.61
C TYR A 104 7.37 -3.05 28.14
N PHE A 105 6.82 -3.99 28.92
CA PHE A 105 6.81 -5.42 28.61
C PHE A 105 5.40 -6.02 28.53
N ARG A 106 4.36 -5.18 28.59
CA ARG A 106 2.96 -5.61 28.46
C ARG A 106 2.55 -5.78 27.01
N GLY A 107 1.53 -6.61 26.79
CA GLY A 107 0.97 -6.84 25.46
C GLY A 107 1.94 -7.59 24.55
N TYR A 108 1.77 -7.40 23.24
CA TYR A 108 2.51 -8.15 22.22
C TYR A 108 3.13 -7.29 21.13
N GLU A 109 2.80 -6.00 21.07
CA GLU A 109 3.33 -5.13 20.02
C GLU A 109 4.85 -4.95 20.11
N TRP A 110 5.42 -4.91 21.31
CA TRP A 110 6.87 -4.94 21.50
C TRP A 110 7.53 -6.18 20.91
N TRP A 111 6.90 -7.34 21.10
CA TRP A 111 7.38 -8.61 20.54
C TRP A 111 7.25 -8.61 19.02
N LEU A 112 6.11 -8.17 18.50
CA LEU A 112 5.83 -8.15 17.06
C LEU A 112 6.79 -7.23 16.31
N MET A 113 7.02 -6.02 16.82
CA MET A 113 8.00 -5.08 16.24
C MET A 113 9.42 -5.66 16.22
N LYS A 114 9.85 -6.36 17.29
CA LYS A 114 11.15 -7.05 17.31
C LYS A 114 11.21 -8.19 16.29
N GLU A 115 10.17 -9.00 16.17
CA GLU A 115 10.12 -10.08 15.18
C GLU A 115 10.11 -9.57 13.73
N ALA A 116 9.48 -8.41 13.49
CA ALA A 116 9.50 -7.72 12.22
C ALA A 116 10.92 -7.18 11.90
N LYS A 117 11.52 -6.41 12.82
CA LYS A 117 12.90 -5.89 12.68
C LYS A 117 13.95 -6.98 12.51
N LYS A 118 13.78 -8.12 13.19
CA LYS A 118 14.67 -9.28 13.04
C LYS A 118 14.68 -9.84 11.62
N ARG A 119 13.54 -9.78 10.91
CA ARG A 119 13.40 -10.26 9.53
C ARG A 119 13.75 -9.20 8.50
N ASN A 120 13.31 -7.97 8.75
CA ASN A 120 13.57 -6.81 7.92
C ASN A 120 14.06 -5.65 8.80
N PRO A 121 15.39 -5.50 8.98
CA PRO A 121 15.96 -4.41 9.78
C PRO A 121 15.56 -3.00 9.28
N ASN A 122 15.21 -2.89 7.99
CA ASN A 122 14.82 -1.64 7.34
C ASN A 122 13.32 -1.34 7.44
N ILE A 123 12.51 -2.23 8.03
CA ILE A 123 11.07 -1.97 8.21
C ILE A 123 10.87 -0.69 9.01
N LYS A 124 9.95 0.17 8.57
CA LYS A 124 9.57 1.38 9.27
C LYS A 124 8.56 1.07 10.36
N LEU A 125 8.73 1.64 11.55
CA LEU A 125 7.85 1.44 12.69
C LEU A 125 7.04 2.71 12.98
N ALA A 126 5.73 2.57 13.10
CA ALA A 126 4.83 3.65 13.46
C ALA A 126 3.98 3.29 14.68
N GLY A 127 3.74 4.24 15.58
CA GLY A 127 2.84 4.07 16.74
C GLY A 127 1.68 5.06 16.71
N LEU A 128 0.46 4.61 17.01
CA LEU A 128 -0.72 5.47 17.11
C LEU A 128 -1.61 5.08 18.31
N PRO A 129 -2.04 6.02 19.17
CA PRO A 129 -3.03 5.73 20.21
C PRO A 129 -4.45 5.65 19.64
N TRP A 130 -5.20 4.60 20.01
CA TRP A 130 -6.67 4.55 19.86
C TRP A 130 -7.39 5.09 21.09
N ALA A 131 -6.78 4.90 22.26
CA ALA A 131 -7.31 5.33 23.54
C ALA A 131 -6.17 5.76 24.48
N PHE A 132 -6.55 6.33 25.62
CA PHE A 132 -5.62 6.76 26.66
C PHE A 132 -6.12 6.28 28.03
N PRO A 133 -5.22 5.93 28.96
CA PRO A 133 -5.60 5.67 30.35
C PRO A 133 -6.29 6.89 30.97
N GLY A 134 -7.31 6.65 31.79
CA GLY A 134 -8.19 7.73 32.30
C GLY A 134 -7.49 8.83 33.10
N TRP A 135 -6.30 8.56 33.67
CA TRP A 135 -5.53 9.55 34.41
C TRP A 135 -4.95 10.67 33.52
N ILE A 136 -4.77 10.40 32.22
CA ILE A 136 -4.27 11.38 31.24
C ILE A 136 -5.19 12.60 31.17
N GLY A 137 -6.51 12.37 31.15
CA GLY A 137 -7.50 13.44 31.12
C GLY A 137 -7.78 14.12 32.48
N ARG A 138 -7.07 13.72 33.55
CA ARG A 138 -7.19 14.25 34.92
C ARG A 138 -8.64 14.43 35.40
N GLY A 139 -9.44 13.37 35.22
CA GLY A 139 -10.85 13.34 35.62
C GLY A 139 -11.84 13.74 34.52
N LYS A 140 -11.36 14.04 33.31
CA LYS A 140 -12.18 14.24 32.10
C LYS A 140 -11.87 13.18 31.05
N ASN A 141 -12.85 12.91 30.19
CA ASN A 141 -12.67 12.00 29.04
C ASN A 141 -12.14 12.77 27.81
N TRP A 142 -11.04 13.50 27.99
CA TRP A 142 -10.43 14.31 26.93
C TRP A 142 -8.91 14.41 27.13
N PRO A 143 -8.09 14.01 26.15
CA PRO A 143 -6.63 13.96 26.32
C PRO A 143 -5.93 15.31 26.13
N TYR A 144 -6.60 16.36 25.62
CA TYR A 144 -5.90 17.60 25.25
C TYR A 144 -6.08 18.78 26.21
N ASP A 145 -6.81 18.60 27.32
CA ASP A 145 -6.88 19.62 28.37
C ASP A 145 -5.50 19.88 29.02
N PHE A 146 -4.67 18.84 29.07
CA PHE A 146 -3.30 18.85 29.59
C PHE A 146 -2.35 18.24 28.53
N PRO A 147 -2.06 18.96 27.43
CA PRO A 147 -1.37 18.39 26.28
C PRO A 147 0.08 17.96 26.59
N ASP A 148 0.70 18.57 27.61
CA ASP A 148 2.01 18.19 28.14
C ASP A 148 2.00 16.80 28.81
N VAL A 149 0.91 16.46 29.51
CA VAL A 149 0.72 15.15 30.15
C VAL A 149 0.57 14.07 29.08
N THR A 150 -0.24 14.34 28.06
CA THR A 150 -0.47 13.41 26.94
C THR A 150 0.80 13.23 26.09
N ALA A 151 1.50 14.32 25.79
CA ALA A 151 2.77 14.25 25.07
C ALA A 151 3.82 13.47 25.87
N TYR A 152 3.91 13.69 27.18
CA TYR A 152 4.79 12.91 28.07
C TYR A 152 4.47 11.41 28.00
N TYR A 153 3.20 11.03 28.05
CA TYR A 153 2.78 9.63 27.95
C TYR A 153 3.19 9.00 26.61
N VAL A 154 2.92 9.67 25.49
CA VAL A 154 3.26 9.17 24.14
C VAL A 154 4.77 9.10 23.94
N VAL A 155 5.51 10.14 24.33
CA VAL A 155 6.98 10.17 24.18
C VAL A 155 7.65 9.14 25.10
N SER A 156 7.10 8.87 26.28
CA SER A 156 7.59 7.79 27.15
C SER A 156 7.50 6.42 26.48
N TRP A 157 6.44 6.17 25.69
CA TRP A 157 6.32 4.94 24.89
C TRP A 157 7.46 4.82 23.86
N ILE A 158 7.76 5.91 23.13
CA ILE A 158 8.85 5.95 22.14
C ILE A 158 10.21 5.70 22.79
N ILE A 159 10.48 6.38 23.91
CA ILE A 159 11.73 6.19 24.67
C ILE A 159 11.83 4.76 25.19
N GLY A 160 10.74 4.21 25.71
CA GLY A 160 10.69 2.83 26.19
C GLY A 160 10.93 1.80 25.08
N ALA A 161 10.42 2.05 23.87
CA ALA A 161 10.69 1.23 22.69
C ALA A 161 12.20 1.09 22.45
N LYS A 162 12.93 2.21 22.48
CA LYS A 162 14.38 2.20 22.29
C LYS A 162 15.12 1.57 23.48
N GLN A 163 14.83 2.02 24.69
CA GLN A 163 15.57 1.62 25.89
C GLN A 163 15.45 0.14 26.23
N TYR A 164 14.26 -0.45 26.07
CA TYR A 164 13.99 -1.82 26.51
C TYR A 164 13.98 -2.85 25.38
N HIS A 165 13.83 -2.41 24.12
CA HIS A 165 13.69 -3.31 22.97
C HIS A 165 14.62 -2.99 21.80
N ASP A 166 15.44 -1.94 21.90
CA ASP A 166 16.29 -1.43 20.81
C ASP A 166 15.50 -1.14 19.52
N LEU A 167 14.29 -0.61 19.67
CA LEU A 167 13.42 -0.25 18.56
C LEU A 167 13.45 1.26 18.34
N ASP A 168 13.91 1.67 17.16
CA ASP A 168 13.76 3.04 16.69
C ASP A 168 12.38 3.19 16.04
N ILE A 169 11.55 4.07 16.62
CA ILE A 169 10.23 4.41 16.10
C ILE A 169 10.40 5.52 15.06
N ASP A 170 9.99 5.27 13.82
CA ASP A 170 10.12 6.24 12.74
C ASP A 170 9.01 7.29 12.78
N TYR A 171 7.79 6.89 13.16
CA TYR A 171 6.61 7.77 13.12
C TYR A 171 5.69 7.61 14.33
N VAL A 172 5.04 8.71 14.72
CA VAL A 172 4.00 8.72 15.74
C VAL A 172 2.77 9.49 15.26
N GLY A 173 1.59 8.94 15.57
CA GLY A 173 0.30 9.54 15.27
C GLY A 173 -0.29 10.36 16.41
N ILE A 174 -1.53 10.84 16.23
CA ILE A 174 -2.22 11.74 17.17
C ILE A 174 -3.24 10.99 18.04
N TRP A 175 -4.43 10.74 17.50
CA TRP A 175 -5.49 9.97 18.16
C TRP A 175 -6.44 9.42 17.10
N ASN A 176 -6.46 8.10 16.94
CA ASN A 176 -7.09 7.41 15.82
C ASN A 176 -8.57 7.78 15.64
N GLU A 177 -8.95 8.29 14.46
CA GLU A 177 -10.32 8.65 14.09
C GLU A 177 -11.05 9.49 15.14
N ARG A 178 -10.31 10.38 15.80
CA ARG A 178 -10.83 11.34 16.78
C ARG A 178 -10.38 12.75 16.41
N PRO A 179 -11.03 13.79 16.97
CA PRO A 179 -10.57 15.15 16.74
C PRO A 179 -9.12 15.31 17.16
N PHE A 180 -8.33 16.02 16.36
CA PHE A 180 -6.99 16.44 16.72
C PHE A 180 -7.03 17.78 17.47
N ASP A 181 -5.92 18.12 18.13
CA ASP A 181 -5.73 19.43 18.75
C ASP A 181 -4.39 20.03 18.30
N VAL A 182 -4.47 21.20 17.65
CA VAL A 182 -3.30 21.88 17.07
C VAL A 182 -2.25 22.23 18.13
N LYS A 183 -2.69 22.58 19.35
CA LYS A 183 -1.78 22.89 20.45
C LYS A 183 -1.06 21.63 20.91
N TYR A 184 -1.77 20.50 21.05
CA TYR A 184 -1.16 19.21 21.36
C TYR A 184 -0.11 18.80 20.33
N ILE A 185 -0.40 18.90 19.02
CA ILE A 185 0.56 18.56 17.96
C ILE A 185 1.85 19.35 18.10
N LYS A 186 1.75 20.67 18.34
CA LYS A 186 2.91 21.54 18.55
C LYS A 186 3.67 21.19 19.84
N VAL A 187 2.95 20.85 20.93
CA VAL A 187 3.56 20.39 22.18
C VAL A 187 4.29 19.07 22.00
N LEU A 188 3.71 18.13 21.24
CA LEU A 188 4.33 16.84 20.93
C LEU A 188 5.63 17.03 20.15
N ARG A 189 5.61 17.82 19.06
CA ARG A 189 6.81 18.15 18.28
C ARG A 189 7.91 18.77 19.15
N HIS A 190 7.56 19.80 19.92
CA HIS A 190 8.49 20.47 20.82
C HIS A 190 9.07 19.55 21.89
N THR A 191 8.27 18.61 22.40
CA THR A 191 8.72 17.62 23.40
C THR A 191 9.69 16.62 22.80
N LEU A 192 9.41 16.10 21.59
CA LEU A 192 10.32 15.23 20.86
C LEU A 192 11.66 15.94 20.59
N ASP A 193 11.62 17.18 20.11
CA ASP A 193 12.83 17.93 19.76
C ASP A 193 13.70 18.22 20.99
N ARG A 194 13.08 18.58 22.12
CA ARG A 194 13.79 18.82 23.39
C ARG A 194 14.52 17.56 23.89
N LEU A 195 14.02 16.37 23.57
CA LEU A 195 14.56 15.09 24.00
C LEU A 195 15.45 14.45 22.92
N ASP A 196 15.89 15.22 21.93
CA ASP A 196 16.74 14.80 20.81
C ASP A 196 16.10 13.70 19.93
N LEU A 197 14.77 13.59 19.92
CA LEU A 197 13.97 12.69 19.07
C LEU A 197 13.51 13.40 17.78
N VAL A 198 14.34 14.30 17.24
CA VAL A 198 14.04 15.13 16.05
C VAL A 198 13.74 14.31 14.79
N ASN A 199 14.21 13.07 14.72
CA ASN A 199 14.01 12.18 13.58
C ASN A 199 12.67 11.43 13.60
N VAL A 200 11.95 11.45 14.72
CA VAL A 200 10.61 10.82 14.81
C VAL A 200 9.61 11.73 14.10
N GLY A 201 9.05 11.26 13.00
CA GLY A 201 8.05 11.98 12.23
C GLY A 201 6.68 12.00 12.91
N ILE A 202 5.92 13.08 12.74
CA ILE A 202 4.52 13.12 13.17
C ILE A 202 3.62 12.94 11.94
N ILE A 203 2.73 11.95 12.03
CA ILE A 203 1.64 11.70 11.08
C ILE A 203 0.36 12.26 11.70
N ALA A 204 -0.43 13.02 10.93
CA ALA A 204 -1.72 13.50 11.40
C ALA A 204 -2.75 13.59 10.26
N ALA A 205 -4.04 13.46 10.51
CA ALA A 205 -4.65 13.21 11.82
C ALA A 205 -5.05 11.75 12.05
N ASP A 206 -4.78 10.84 11.10
CA ASP A 206 -5.31 9.47 11.11
C ASP A 206 -6.85 9.50 11.20
N GLY A 207 -7.44 10.22 10.24
CA GLY A 207 -8.87 10.49 10.11
C GLY A 207 -9.19 11.03 8.72
N ASN A 208 -9.99 12.10 8.63
CA ASN A 208 -10.24 12.77 7.34
C ASN A 208 -9.09 13.70 6.92
N TRP A 209 -9.23 14.33 5.75
CA TRP A 209 -8.27 15.30 5.22
C TRP A 209 -8.33 16.69 5.90
N ASP A 210 -9.21 16.91 6.88
CA ASP A 210 -9.54 18.25 7.42
C ASP A 210 -8.34 19.01 7.99
N ILE A 211 -7.33 18.31 8.54
CA ILE A 211 -6.11 18.95 9.06
C ILE A 211 -5.31 19.69 8.00
N ALA A 212 -5.47 19.32 6.73
CA ALA A 212 -4.78 19.98 5.63
C ALA A 212 -5.14 21.47 5.55
N HIS A 213 -6.39 21.82 5.85
CA HIS A 213 -6.82 23.22 5.87
C HIS A 213 -6.07 24.02 6.94
N ASP A 214 -6.02 23.49 8.16
CA ASP A 214 -5.31 24.13 9.27
C ASP A 214 -3.82 24.28 8.99
N MET A 215 -3.20 23.32 8.30
CA MET A 215 -1.78 23.39 7.89
C MET A 215 -1.51 24.47 6.85
N VAL A 216 -2.43 24.72 5.93
CA VAL A 216 -2.31 25.82 4.95
C VAL A 216 -2.34 27.17 5.66
N VAL A 217 -3.14 27.29 6.73
CA VAL A 217 -3.31 28.53 7.49
C VAL A 217 -2.20 28.75 8.54
N ASP A 218 -1.71 27.68 9.17
CA ASP A 218 -0.76 27.73 10.27
C ASP A 218 0.59 27.09 9.88
N PRO A 219 1.60 27.89 9.49
CA PRO A 219 2.90 27.36 9.05
C PRO A 219 3.63 26.61 10.17
N TYR A 220 3.41 26.94 11.44
CA TYR A 220 4.03 26.22 12.56
C TYR A 220 3.41 24.83 12.75
N LEU A 221 2.11 24.68 12.47
CA LEU A 221 1.48 23.36 12.43
C LEU A 221 2.01 22.56 11.23
N ASN A 222 2.12 23.19 10.06
CA ASN A 222 2.69 22.54 8.88
C ASN A 222 4.14 22.07 9.14
N ASP A 223 4.98 22.89 9.78
CA ASP A 223 6.36 22.53 10.10
C ASP A 223 6.45 21.39 11.14
N ALA A 224 5.50 21.30 12.07
CA ALA A 224 5.47 20.24 13.07
C ALA A 224 5.13 18.85 12.49
N LEU A 225 4.45 18.80 11.34
CA LEU A 225 3.96 17.58 10.71
C LEU A 225 4.82 17.13 9.54
N GLN A 226 5.07 15.83 9.43
CA GLN A 226 5.83 15.27 8.31
C GLN A 226 4.90 14.72 7.22
N ILE A 227 3.78 14.11 7.62
CA ILE A 227 2.86 13.40 6.74
C ILE A 227 1.42 13.74 7.12
N ILE A 228 0.56 13.89 6.10
CA ILE A 228 -0.89 13.89 6.26
C ILE A 228 -1.38 12.46 6.06
N GLY A 229 -1.88 11.83 7.13
CA GLY A 229 -2.46 10.49 7.13
C GLY A 229 -3.99 10.54 7.13
N ALA A 230 -4.61 10.00 6.08
CA ALA A 230 -6.05 9.90 5.95
C ALA A 230 -6.52 8.43 5.91
N HIS A 231 -7.74 8.20 6.40
CA HIS A 231 -8.35 6.89 6.52
C HIS A 231 -9.41 6.66 5.43
N TYR A 232 -9.40 5.47 4.83
CA TYR A 232 -10.35 5.04 3.78
C TYR A 232 -10.63 6.12 2.72
N PRO A 233 -9.60 6.73 2.10
CA PRO A 233 -9.74 7.94 1.29
C PRO A 233 -10.48 7.72 -0.05
N GLY A 234 -10.81 6.47 -0.39
CA GLY A 234 -11.45 6.14 -1.66
C GLY A 234 -10.59 6.50 -2.86
N THR A 235 -9.26 6.40 -2.71
CA THR A 235 -8.23 6.81 -3.68
C THR A 235 -8.11 8.32 -3.92
N GLN A 236 -8.91 9.16 -3.28
CA GLN A 236 -8.93 10.61 -3.53
C GLN A 236 -8.21 11.39 -2.43
N THR A 237 -7.72 12.59 -2.79
CA THR A 237 -7.24 13.59 -1.83
C THR A 237 -7.96 14.93 -2.04
N VAL A 238 -7.58 15.95 -1.29
CA VAL A 238 -8.16 17.30 -1.37
C VAL A 238 -7.11 18.34 -1.75
N GLN A 239 -7.55 19.48 -2.31
CA GLN A 239 -6.65 20.52 -2.79
C GLN A 239 -5.77 21.12 -1.68
N ASP A 240 -6.30 21.30 -0.47
CA ASP A 240 -5.53 21.80 0.67
C ASP A 240 -4.37 20.86 1.00
N ALA A 241 -4.60 19.54 0.96
CA ALA A 241 -3.57 18.53 1.23
C ALA A 241 -2.45 18.58 0.18
N ILE A 242 -2.80 18.74 -1.10
CA ILE A 242 -1.82 18.95 -2.18
C ILE A 242 -1.02 20.24 -1.93
N THR A 243 -1.69 21.32 -1.53
CA THR A 243 -1.11 22.65 -1.33
C THR A 243 -0.08 22.68 -0.20
N THR A 244 -0.24 21.84 0.84
CA THR A 244 0.75 21.73 1.93
C THR A 244 2.14 21.26 1.44
N GLY A 245 2.22 20.57 0.29
CA GLY A 245 3.45 19.95 -0.19
C GLY A 245 3.94 18.76 0.63
N LYS A 246 3.17 18.30 1.62
CA LYS A 246 3.53 17.16 2.49
C LYS A 246 3.34 15.82 1.78
N LYS A 247 3.96 14.79 2.37
CA LYS A 247 3.67 13.39 2.04
C LYS A 247 2.21 13.09 2.44
N LEU A 248 1.50 12.37 1.58
CA LEU A 248 0.09 12.03 1.77
C LEU A 248 -0.01 10.52 1.84
N TRP A 249 -0.57 9.98 2.92
CA TRP A 249 -0.68 8.54 3.12
C TRP A 249 -2.14 8.15 3.29
N ALA A 250 -2.53 7.02 2.70
CA ALA A 250 -3.67 6.25 3.18
C ALA A 250 -3.18 5.49 4.43
N SER A 251 -3.20 6.16 5.59
CA SER A 251 -2.58 5.66 6.83
C SER A 251 -3.41 4.58 7.52
N GLU A 252 -4.63 4.35 7.03
CA GLU A 252 -5.46 3.18 7.24
C GLU A 252 -6.39 2.97 6.03
N ASP A 253 -6.39 1.77 5.46
CA ASP A 253 -7.22 1.38 4.32
C ASP A 253 -7.48 -0.14 4.37
N TYR A 254 -8.08 -0.72 3.31
CA TYR A 254 -8.44 -2.14 3.22
C TYR A 254 -9.67 -2.52 4.07
N SER A 255 -9.50 -2.97 5.32
CA SER A 255 -10.58 -3.46 6.21
C SER A 255 -11.62 -4.29 5.45
N THR A 256 -11.17 -5.27 4.67
CA THR A 256 -12.09 -6.07 3.84
C THR A 256 -11.75 -7.54 4.02
N PHE A 257 -12.76 -8.39 3.96
CA PHE A 257 -12.61 -9.83 4.12
C PHE A 257 -11.54 -10.37 3.16
N ASN A 258 -10.64 -11.22 3.65
CA ASN A 258 -9.41 -11.58 2.94
C ASN A 258 -9.54 -12.68 1.87
N ASP A 259 -10.69 -12.70 1.19
CA ASP A 259 -10.94 -13.53 0.01
C ASP A 259 -10.37 -12.87 -1.27
N GLU A 260 -10.78 -13.36 -2.43
CA GLU A 260 -10.39 -12.81 -3.72
C GLU A 260 -10.99 -11.42 -3.99
N VAL A 261 -12.14 -11.07 -3.40
CA VAL A 261 -12.72 -9.72 -3.51
C VAL A 261 -11.91 -8.72 -2.68
N GLY A 262 -11.53 -9.09 -1.45
CA GLY A 262 -10.58 -8.32 -0.64
C GLY A 262 -9.23 -8.18 -1.34
N GLY A 263 -8.68 -9.27 -1.89
CA GLY A 263 -7.48 -9.21 -2.71
C GLY A 263 -7.59 -8.23 -3.88
N GLY A 264 -8.74 -8.20 -4.55
CA GLY A 264 -9.00 -7.25 -5.64
C GLY A 264 -9.15 -5.81 -5.16
N CYS A 265 -9.83 -5.59 -4.03
CA CYS A 265 -9.89 -4.28 -3.38
C CYS A 265 -8.47 -3.76 -3.11
N TRP A 266 -7.63 -4.58 -2.47
CA TRP A 266 -6.26 -4.25 -2.13
C TRP A 266 -5.40 -3.95 -3.37
N ALA A 267 -5.49 -4.80 -4.40
CA ALA A 267 -4.75 -4.61 -5.65
C ALA A 267 -5.08 -3.27 -6.32
N ARG A 268 -6.38 -2.92 -6.37
CA ARG A 268 -6.87 -1.69 -6.97
C ARG A 268 -6.37 -0.46 -6.21
N ILE A 269 -6.54 -0.41 -4.90
CA ILE A 269 -6.22 0.78 -4.12
C ILE A 269 -4.70 1.00 -3.97
N LEU A 270 -3.89 -0.06 -3.95
CA LEU A 270 -2.42 0.07 -3.94
C LEU A 270 -1.88 0.88 -5.12
N ASN A 271 -2.45 0.69 -6.32
CA ASN A 271 -2.11 1.52 -7.47
C ASN A 271 -2.82 2.88 -7.41
N GLN A 272 -4.14 2.86 -7.22
CA GLN A 272 -4.98 4.02 -7.47
C GLN A 272 -4.87 5.09 -6.38
N ASN A 273 -4.44 4.75 -5.16
CA ASN A 273 -4.16 5.74 -4.12
C ASN A 273 -3.08 6.74 -4.59
N TYR A 274 -2.05 6.29 -5.31
CA TYR A 274 -1.08 7.20 -5.91
C TYR A 274 -1.61 7.89 -7.16
N VAL A 275 -2.21 7.12 -8.09
CA VAL A 275 -2.67 7.64 -9.39
C VAL A 275 -3.72 8.74 -9.23
N ASN A 276 -4.66 8.58 -8.29
CA ASN A 276 -5.79 9.49 -8.12
C ASN A 276 -5.55 10.52 -7.00
N GLY A 277 -4.87 10.10 -5.92
CA GLY A 277 -4.80 10.87 -4.67
C GLY A 277 -3.39 11.33 -4.29
N ASN A 278 -2.38 11.11 -5.13
CA ASN A 278 -0.97 11.44 -4.84
C ASN A 278 -0.43 10.78 -3.56
N MET A 279 -1.08 9.72 -3.07
CA MET A 279 -0.68 9.06 -1.84
C MET A 279 0.49 8.11 -2.06
N THR A 280 1.54 8.27 -1.26
CA THR A 280 2.84 7.61 -1.45
C THR A 280 3.06 6.41 -0.54
N SER A 281 2.11 6.13 0.35
CA SER A 281 2.01 4.92 1.16
C SER A 281 0.54 4.56 1.36
N THR A 282 0.29 3.26 1.52
CA THR A 282 -1.02 2.70 1.89
C THR A 282 -0.80 1.63 2.96
N ILE A 283 -1.55 1.71 4.06
CA ILE A 283 -1.39 0.84 5.23
C ILE A 283 -2.71 0.09 5.46
N SER A 284 -2.67 -1.25 5.35
CA SER A 284 -3.85 -2.11 5.55
C SER A 284 -4.23 -2.22 7.02
N TRP A 285 -5.46 -1.93 7.39
CA TRP A 285 -6.06 -2.50 8.60
C TRP A 285 -6.75 -3.81 8.24
N ASN A 286 -6.33 -4.98 8.73
CA ASN A 286 -5.20 -5.23 9.65
C ASN A 286 -4.13 -6.19 9.08
N LEU A 287 -3.04 -6.35 9.83
CA LEU A 287 -1.86 -7.14 9.47
C LEU A 287 -2.18 -8.61 9.26
N VAL A 288 -2.88 -9.20 10.23
CA VAL A 288 -3.22 -10.62 10.28
C VAL A 288 -4.45 -10.79 11.15
N ALA A 289 -5.42 -11.57 10.66
CA ALA A 289 -6.61 -11.91 11.42
C ALA A 289 -6.26 -12.98 12.47
N SER A 290 -5.80 -12.51 13.63
CA SER A 290 -5.44 -13.31 14.81
C SER A 290 -6.32 -12.95 16.01
N TYR A 291 -7.62 -12.92 15.77
CA TYR A 291 -8.71 -12.70 16.73
C TYR A 291 -9.86 -13.63 16.37
N TYR A 292 -10.86 -13.77 17.24
CA TYR A 292 -11.99 -14.63 16.93
C TYR A 292 -12.80 -14.05 15.77
N GLU A 293 -13.08 -14.85 14.74
CA GLU A 293 -13.86 -14.46 13.56
C GLU A 293 -15.24 -13.86 13.87
N GLN A 294 -15.84 -14.21 15.01
CA GLN A 294 -17.16 -13.69 15.41
C GLN A 294 -17.10 -12.29 16.05
N LEU A 295 -15.91 -11.75 16.28
CA LEU A 295 -15.72 -10.33 16.64
C LEU A 295 -15.97 -9.45 15.40
N PRO A 296 -16.12 -8.13 15.56
CA PRO A 296 -16.26 -7.22 14.43
C PRO A 296 -15.18 -7.46 13.36
N PHE A 297 -15.53 -7.29 12.09
CA PHE A 297 -14.54 -7.36 11.00
C PHE A 297 -13.70 -8.66 10.98
N GLY A 298 -14.33 -9.79 11.27
CA GLY A 298 -13.70 -11.12 11.21
C GLY A 298 -13.03 -11.38 9.86
N LEU A 299 -11.78 -11.86 9.90
CA LEU A 299 -10.96 -12.21 8.72
C LEU A 299 -10.57 -11.04 7.80
N GLU A 300 -10.59 -9.80 8.31
CA GLU A 300 -10.17 -8.59 7.56
C GLU A 300 -8.67 -8.27 7.66
N GLY A 301 -7.82 -9.27 7.88
CA GLY A 301 -6.36 -9.13 7.87
C GLY A 301 -5.74 -9.58 6.54
N LEU A 302 -4.50 -9.20 6.23
CA LEU A 302 -3.84 -9.65 4.97
C LEU A 302 -3.74 -11.19 4.85
N MET A 303 -3.70 -11.89 5.98
CA MET A 303 -3.80 -13.34 6.10
C MET A 303 -4.54 -13.74 7.39
N THR A 304 -4.81 -15.03 7.59
CA THR A 304 -5.56 -15.53 8.75
C THR A 304 -4.71 -16.45 9.62
N ALA A 305 -4.68 -16.19 10.93
CA ALA A 305 -4.02 -17.03 11.94
C ALA A 305 -4.77 -16.95 13.28
N GLN A 306 -5.99 -17.51 13.32
CA GLN A 306 -6.90 -17.44 14.47
C GLN A 306 -7.03 -18.74 15.28
N GLU A 307 -6.20 -19.75 15.01
CA GLU A 307 -6.25 -21.07 15.65
C GLU A 307 -4.89 -21.52 16.23
N PRO A 308 -4.37 -20.83 17.25
CA PRO A 308 -3.10 -21.22 17.89
C PRO A 308 -3.12 -22.63 18.47
N TRP A 309 -4.29 -23.15 18.88
CA TRP A 309 -4.44 -24.50 19.43
C TRP A 309 -4.24 -25.62 18.40
N SER A 310 -4.47 -25.36 17.11
CA SER A 310 -4.26 -26.32 16.02
C SER A 310 -2.97 -26.03 15.25
N GLY A 311 -2.50 -24.77 15.27
CA GLY A 311 -1.43 -24.28 14.42
C GLY A 311 -1.87 -24.02 12.97
N ASN A 312 -3.17 -24.14 12.67
CA ASN A 312 -3.71 -23.84 11.34
C ASN A 312 -3.59 -22.34 11.02
N TYR A 313 -3.19 -22.00 9.80
CA TYR A 313 -3.19 -20.63 9.29
C TYR A 313 -3.42 -20.65 7.78
N VAL A 314 -3.96 -19.56 7.24
CA VAL A 314 -4.28 -19.43 5.83
C VAL A 314 -3.50 -18.26 5.24
N VAL A 315 -2.68 -18.53 4.23
CA VAL A 315 -1.99 -17.50 3.46
C VAL A 315 -2.94 -17.03 2.35
N SER A 316 -3.66 -15.95 2.64
CA SER A 316 -4.74 -15.43 1.78
C SER A 316 -4.21 -14.63 0.58
N SER A 317 -5.10 -14.32 -0.36
CA SER A 317 -4.76 -13.58 -1.59
C SER A 317 -4.07 -12.22 -1.35
N PRO A 318 -4.42 -11.41 -0.32
CA PRO A 318 -3.78 -10.11 -0.10
C PRO A 318 -2.28 -10.17 0.19
N ILE A 319 -1.75 -11.27 0.75
CA ILE A 319 -0.29 -11.46 0.93
C ILE A 319 0.44 -11.36 -0.41
N TRP A 320 -0.09 -12.05 -1.42
CA TRP A 320 0.52 -12.12 -2.74
C TRP A 320 0.26 -10.86 -3.57
N ILE A 321 -0.87 -10.20 -3.35
CA ILE A 321 -1.14 -8.87 -3.92
C ILE A 321 -0.16 -7.83 -3.36
N THR A 322 0.11 -7.87 -2.05
CA THR A 322 1.13 -7.01 -1.42
C THR A 322 2.51 -7.26 -2.04
N ALA A 323 2.87 -8.53 -2.25
CA ALA A 323 4.16 -8.93 -2.83
C ALA A 323 4.42 -8.36 -4.23
N HIS A 324 3.39 -8.14 -5.05
CA HIS A 324 3.53 -7.50 -6.38
C HIS A 324 4.07 -6.07 -6.32
N THR A 325 3.96 -5.41 -5.16
CA THR A 325 4.56 -4.09 -4.93
C THR A 325 5.83 -4.22 -4.09
N THR A 326 5.75 -4.84 -2.92
CA THR A 326 6.81 -4.75 -1.89
C THR A 326 8.08 -5.52 -2.22
N GLN A 327 8.03 -6.58 -3.04
CA GLN A 327 9.23 -7.30 -3.44
C GLN A 327 10.02 -6.58 -4.54
N PHE A 328 9.39 -5.63 -5.24
CA PHE A 328 9.98 -4.94 -6.40
C PHE A 328 10.11 -3.43 -6.20
N THR A 329 9.78 -2.93 -5.01
CA THR A 329 9.95 -1.52 -4.62
C THR A 329 10.55 -1.46 -3.22
N GLN A 330 11.10 -0.31 -2.84
CA GLN A 330 11.51 -0.02 -1.46
C GLN A 330 11.22 1.45 -1.14
N PRO A 331 10.97 1.81 0.14
CA PRO A 331 10.89 3.20 0.54
C PRO A 331 12.12 3.98 0.05
N GLY A 332 11.91 5.16 -0.53
CA GLY A 332 12.95 5.97 -1.17
C GLY A 332 13.07 5.81 -2.69
N TRP A 333 12.34 4.85 -3.28
CA TRP A 333 12.12 4.81 -4.73
C TRP A 333 11.22 5.98 -5.15
N PHE A 334 11.18 6.27 -6.44
CA PHE A 334 10.35 7.36 -6.98
C PHE A 334 9.40 6.81 -8.02
N TYR A 335 8.13 7.23 -7.94
CA TYR A 335 7.20 7.04 -9.03
C TYR A 335 7.65 7.84 -10.26
N LEU A 336 7.39 7.31 -11.45
CA LEU A 336 7.44 8.10 -12.68
C LEU A 336 6.25 9.07 -12.72
N ARG A 337 6.35 10.13 -13.54
CA ARG A 337 5.21 11.01 -13.82
C ARG A 337 4.20 10.37 -14.78
N THR A 338 4.64 9.39 -15.56
CA THR A 338 3.84 8.66 -16.54
C THR A 338 3.17 7.44 -15.90
N VAL A 339 2.23 7.70 -15.00
CA VAL A 339 1.33 6.69 -14.41
C VAL A 339 -0.10 7.05 -14.75
N GLY A 340 -1.05 6.12 -14.66
CA GLY A 340 -2.44 6.45 -14.97
C GLY A 340 -3.39 5.28 -15.07
N HIS A 341 -4.58 5.58 -15.59
CA HIS A 341 -5.60 4.60 -15.93
C HIS A 341 -5.39 4.01 -17.32
N LEU A 342 -5.82 2.77 -17.50
CA LEU A 342 -5.88 2.10 -18.79
C LEU A 342 -7.18 2.46 -19.52
N GLU A 343 -7.13 2.46 -20.86
CA GLU A 343 -8.22 2.89 -21.73
C GLU A 343 -9.55 2.17 -21.47
N LYS A 344 -9.52 0.85 -21.24
CA LYS A 344 -10.72 0.05 -20.96
C LYS A 344 -10.84 -0.43 -19.52
N GLY A 345 -10.33 0.36 -18.58
CA GLY A 345 -10.40 0.11 -17.14
C GLY A 345 -9.18 -0.62 -16.58
N GLY A 346 -8.91 -0.38 -15.30
CA GLY A 346 -7.64 -0.74 -14.64
C GLY A 346 -6.65 0.43 -14.63
N SER A 347 -5.50 0.22 -13.99
CA SER A 347 -4.47 1.25 -13.82
C SER A 347 -3.06 0.67 -13.84
N TYR A 348 -2.08 1.54 -14.05
CA TYR A 348 -0.67 1.19 -13.98
C TYR A 348 0.13 2.27 -13.23
N VAL A 349 1.11 1.81 -12.47
CA VAL A 349 2.16 2.64 -11.89
C VAL A 349 3.54 2.13 -12.30
N ALA A 350 4.51 3.04 -12.32
CA ALA A 350 5.90 2.70 -12.61
C ALA A 350 6.81 3.44 -11.62
N LEU A 351 7.85 2.76 -11.13
CA LEU A 351 8.79 3.26 -10.14
C LEU A 351 10.23 2.95 -10.52
N THR A 352 11.15 3.79 -10.08
CA THR A 352 12.61 3.60 -10.22
C THR A 352 13.35 3.93 -8.93
N ASP A 353 14.47 3.26 -8.72
CA ASP A 353 15.43 3.58 -7.64
C ASP A 353 16.43 4.68 -8.03
N ARG A 354 16.38 5.16 -9.28
CA ARG A 354 17.36 6.09 -9.90
C ARG A 354 18.75 5.48 -10.10
N LEU A 355 18.87 4.16 -10.01
CA LEU A 355 20.07 3.37 -10.30
C LEU A 355 19.90 2.51 -11.56
N GLY A 356 18.87 2.80 -12.36
CA GLY A 356 18.55 2.10 -13.61
C GLY A 356 17.53 0.97 -13.45
N ASN A 357 17.08 0.64 -12.22
CA ASN A 357 15.99 -0.31 -12.06
C ASN A 357 14.66 0.38 -12.39
N LEU A 358 13.79 -0.36 -13.08
CA LEU A 358 12.41 -0.02 -13.34
C LEU A 358 11.54 -1.12 -12.72
N THR A 359 10.41 -0.74 -12.15
CA THR A 359 9.31 -1.64 -11.79
C THR A 359 8.02 -1.06 -12.31
N ILE A 360 7.22 -1.89 -12.98
CA ILE A 360 5.90 -1.55 -13.51
C ILE A 360 4.91 -2.46 -12.81
N ILE A 361 3.80 -1.91 -12.30
CA ILE A 361 2.73 -2.64 -11.61
C ILE A 361 1.41 -2.28 -12.28
N ILE A 362 0.70 -3.29 -12.80
CA ILE A 362 -0.52 -3.11 -13.60
C ILE A 362 -1.64 -3.92 -12.97
N GLU A 363 -2.81 -3.31 -12.77
CA GLU A 363 -4.02 -3.96 -12.28
C GLU A 363 -5.21 -3.74 -13.23
N THR A 364 -6.06 -4.75 -13.39
CA THR A 364 -7.33 -4.66 -14.16
C THR A 364 -8.51 -5.18 -13.34
N MET A 365 -8.60 -4.75 -12.08
CA MET A 365 -9.61 -5.22 -11.16
C MET A 365 -11.00 -4.81 -11.61
N SER A 366 -11.90 -5.77 -11.86
CA SER A 366 -13.30 -5.46 -12.14
C SER A 366 -13.99 -4.90 -10.90
N HIS A 367 -15.02 -4.08 -11.12
CA HIS A 367 -15.81 -3.51 -10.01
C HIS A 367 -16.29 -4.59 -9.02
N ASP A 368 -16.99 -5.62 -9.51
CA ASP A 368 -17.68 -6.60 -8.66
C ASP A 368 -16.73 -7.51 -7.87
N HIS A 369 -15.45 -7.53 -8.22
CA HIS A 369 -14.42 -8.32 -7.56
C HIS A 369 -13.35 -7.47 -6.90
N SER A 370 -13.64 -6.19 -6.61
CA SER A 370 -12.69 -5.29 -5.93
C SER A 370 -13.38 -4.24 -5.05
N VAL A 371 -14.59 -4.55 -4.58
CA VAL A 371 -15.32 -3.70 -3.65
C VAL A 371 -14.64 -3.80 -2.28
N CYS A 372 -14.15 -2.67 -1.78
CA CYS A 372 -13.74 -2.53 -0.39
C CYS A 372 -14.97 -2.24 0.48
N ILE A 373 -14.90 -2.47 1.79
CA ILE A 373 -15.99 -2.10 2.69
C ILE A 373 -16.25 -0.58 2.72
N ARG A 374 -15.19 0.22 2.50
CA ARG A 374 -15.22 1.69 2.54
C ARG A 374 -14.31 2.29 1.46
N PRO A 375 -14.70 3.43 0.88
CA PRO A 375 -16.07 3.96 0.80
C PRO A 375 -16.90 3.17 -0.23
N PHE A 376 -18.13 3.62 -0.50
CA PHE A 376 -18.89 3.13 -1.65
C PHE A 376 -18.08 3.32 -2.95
N LEU A 377 -17.97 2.26 -3.75
CA LEU A 377 -17.30 2.27 -5.04
C LEU A 377 -18.34 2.46 -6.16
N PRO A 378 -18.32 3.58 -6.89
CA PRO A 378 -19.18 3.75 -8.05
C PRO A 378 -18.92 2.68 -9.11
N LYS A 379 -19.97 2.24 -9.80
CA LYS A 379 -19.85 1.25 -10.88
C LYS A 379 -18.91 1.75 -11.99
N PHE A 380 -17.99 0.89 -12.41
CA PHE A 380 -17.13 1.09 -13.57
C PHE A 380 -17.00 -0.21 -14.36
N ASN A 381 -16.68 -0.08 -15.64
CA ASN A 381 -16.49 -1.21 -16.53
C ASN A 381 -15.01 -1.49 -16.76
N VAL A 382 -14.66 -2.76 -16.78
CA VAL A 382 -13.36 -3.26 -17.24
C VAL A 382 -13.63 -4.25 -18.37
N SER A 383 -12.92 -4.11 -19.49
CA SER A 383 -13.04 -5.05 -20.62
C SER A 383 -11.69 -5.38 -21.22
N SER A 384 -11.65 -6.47 -21.98
CA SER A 384 -10.42 -6.92 -22.64
C SER A 384 -9.84 -5.83 -23.55
N GLN A 385 -8.54 -5.62 -23.41
CA GLN A 385 -7.76 -4.60 -24.09
C GLN A 385 -6.31 -5.05 -24.26
N ASN A 386 -5.65 -4.54 -25.29
CA ASN A 386 -4.20 -4.63 -25.42
C ASN A 386 -3.60 -3.30 -24.98
N ALA A 387 -2.61 -3.34 -24.08
CA ALA A 387 -1.88 -2.17 -23.63
C ALA A 387 -0.42 -2.25 -24.12
N THR A 388 0.01 -1.29 -24.94
CA THR A 388 1.39 -1.23 -25.43
C THR A 388 2.18 -0.24 -24.59
N PHE A 389 3.21 -0.72 -23.88
CA PHE A 389 4.11 0.14 -23.09
C PHE A 389 5.40 0.41 -23.86
N GLN A 390 5.75 1.69 -24.00
CA GLN A 390 6.98 2.14 -24.66
C GLN A 390 7.93 2.67 -23.59
N LEU A 391 9.14 2.09 -23.51
CA LEU A 391 10.17 2.52 -22.57
C LEU A 391 11.01 3.61 -23.23
N ASP A 392 11.15 4.74 -22.57
CA ASP A 392 11.92 5.89 -23.05
C ASP A 392 12.78 6.47 -21.91
N GLY A 393 13.57 7.50 -22.21
CA GLY A 393 14.50 8.11 -21.27
C GLY A 393 15.61 7.14 -20.88
N GLN A 394 15.89 7.01 -19.58
CA GLN A 394 16.90 6.08 -19.09
C GLN A 394 16.51 4.60 -19.28
N PHE A 395 15.23 4.30 -19.50
CA PHE A 395 14.71 2.92 -19.56
C PHE A 395 14.71 2.33 -20.98
N LYS A 396 15.01 3.13 -22.00
CA LYS A 396 15.00 2.69 -23.41
C LYS A 396 15.94 1.51 -23.66
N ASP A 397 17.04 1.42 -22.91
CA ASP A 397 18.08 0.41 -23.13
C ASP A 397 17.81 -0.89 -22.36
N LEU A 398 16.72 -0.95 -21.55
CA LEU A 398 16.31 -2.17 -20.86
C LEU A 398 15.98 -3.27 -21.87
N LYS A 399 16.72 -4.39 -21.79
CA LYS A 399 16.56 -5.54 -22.70
C LYS A 399 15.71 -6.66 -22.14
N THR A 400 15.51 -6.68 -20.83
CA THR A 400 14.79 -7.76 -20.15
C THR A 400 13.95 -7.21 -19.01
N LEU A 401 12.72 -7.71 -18.89
CA LEU A 401 11.86 -7.53 -17.74
C LEU A 401 11.45 -8.91 -17.22
N GLN A 402 11.76 -9.20 -15.97
CA GLN A 402 11.15 -10.34 -15.28
C GLN A 402 9.63 -10.12 -15.19
N VAL A 403 8.83 -11.19 -15.12
CA VAL A 403 7.36 -11.09 -15.06
C VAL A 403 6.81 -11.97 -13.95
N TRP A 404 5.98 -11.37 -13.11
CA TRP A 404 5.18 -12.06 -12.09
C TRP A 404 3.70 -11.82 -12.34
N HIS A 405 2.87 -12.85 -12.21
CA HIS A 405 1.45 -12.81 -12.53
C HIS A 405 0.59 -13.42 -11.43
N SER A 406 -0.52 -12.76 -11.13
CA SER A 406 -1.63 -13.32 -10.36
C SER A 406 -2.90 -13.33 -11.20
N LYS A 407 -3.86 -14.18 -10.86
CA LYS A 407 -5.24 -14.22 -11.34
C LYS A 407 -6.13 -14.53 -10.14
N LEU A 408 -6.90 -13.53 -9.71
CA LEU A 408 -7.96 -13.70 -8.73
C LEU A 408 -9.17 -14.29 -9.47
N CYS A 409 -9.58 -15.50 -9.10
CA CYS A 409 -10.67 -16.23 -9.76
C CYS A 409 -11.91 -16.21 -8.88
N THR A 410 -13.10 -16.24 -9.49
CA THR A 410 -14.35 -16.52 -8.79
C THR A 410 -14.96 -17.86 -9.22
N ASN A 411 -15.49 -18.57 -8.22
CA ASN A 411 -16.42 -19.70 -8.20
C ASN A 411 -16.17 -21.00 -9.01
N THR A 412 -15.21 -21.13 -9.94
CA THR A 412 -14.96 -22.45 -10.59
C THR A 412 -13.49 -22.82 -10.84
N THR A 413 -12.53 -21.91 -10.64
CA THR A 413 -11.10 -22.18 -10.85
C THR A 413 -10.26 -21.72 -9.67
N LYS A 414 -9.24 -22.49 -9.30
CA LYS A 414 -8.30 -22.08 -8.25
C LYS A 414 -7.57 -20.80 -8.68
N PRO A 415 -7.37 -19.83 -7.76
CA PRO A 415 -6.60 -18.64 -8.08
C PRO A 415 -5.15 -19.02 -8.41
N ALA A 416 -4.55 -18.30 -9.35
CA ALA A 416 -3.13 -18.37 -9.62
C ALA A 416 -2.47 -17.18 -8.91
N LEU A 417 -1.64 -17.39 -7.90
CA LEU A 417 -1.09 -16.29 -7.11
C LEU A 417 0.43 -16.26 -7.25
N PHE A 418 0.95 -15.07 -7.57
CA PHE A 418 2.38 -14.74 -7.61
C PHE A 418 3.22 -15.77 -8.40
N GLN A 419 2.76 -16.13 -9.59
CA GLN A 419 3.45 -17.04 -10.48
C GLN A 419 4.51 -16.29 -11.29
N LYS A 420 5.75 -16.78 -11.22
CA LYS A 420 6.80 -16.29 -12.11
C LYS A 420 6.54 -16.80 -13.53
N MET A 421 6.45 -15.88 -14.48
CA MET A 421 6.27 -16.14 -15.90
C MET A 421 7.61 -16.08 -16.64
N SER A 422 7.60 -16.45 -17.92
CA SER A 422 8.75 -16.22 -18.80
C SER A 422 9.09 -14.72 -18.84
N PRO A 423 10.37 -14.33 -18.71
CA PRO A 423 10.77 -12.94 -18.86
C PRO A 423 10.39 -12.40 -20.24
N ILE A 424 10.01 -11.13 -20.28
CA ILE A 424 9.95 -10.39 -21.54
C ILE A 424 11.40 -10.06 -21.89
N THR A 425 11.88 -10.62 -23.00
CA THR A 425 13.21 -10.33 -23.54
C THR A 425 13.05 -9.56 -24.84
N GLY A 426 13.91 -8.59 -25.07
CA GLY A 426 13.75 -7.66 -26.18
C GLY A 426 15.07 -7.27 -26.80
N VAL A 427 15.22 -7.71 -28.05
CA VAL A 427 15.67 -6.83 -29.15
C VAL A 427 15.05 -7.24 -30.50
N ASN A 428 14.44 -8.42 -30.61
CA ASN A 428 13.49 -8.72 -31.67
C ASN A 428 12.51 -9.85 -31.31
N ALA A 429 11.35 -9.74 -31.95
CA ALA A 429 10.11 -10.46 -31.68
C ALA A 429 9.92 -11.70 -32.56
N TYR A 430 8.97 -12.56 -32.17
CA TYR A 430 8.44 -13.66 -32.98
C TYR A 430 7.03 -13.34 -33.48
N GLY A 431 6.71 -13.78 -34.71
CA GLY A 431 5.37 -13.65 -35.30
C GLY A 431 4.86 -15.00 -35.79
N LEU A 432 3.66 -15.39 -35.38
CA LEU A 432 2.96 -16.60 -35.83
C LEU A 432 1.72 -16.21 -36.65
N LEU A 433 1.37 -17.01 -37.66
CA LEU A 433 0.09 -16.95 -38.36
C LEU A 433 -0.48 -18.38 -38.46
N ASN A 434 -1.63 -18.63 -37.86
CA ASN A 434 -2.34 -19.91 -37.89
C ASN A 434 -1.48 -21.11 -37.45
N GLY A 435 -0.67 -20.94 -36.40
CA GLY A 435 0.23 -21.97 -35.89
C GLY A 435 1.54 -22.15 -36.67
N ASN A 436 1.82 -21.32 -37.68
CA ASN A 436 3.06 -21.36 -38.46
C ASN A 436 3.92 -20.08 -38.28
N PRO A 437 5.26 -20.18 -38.20
CA PRO A 437 6.16 -19.02 -38.02
C PRO A 437 6.24 -18.14 -39.28
N LEU A 438 6.05 -16.82 -39.11
CA LEU A 438 6.21 -15.81 -40.18
C LEU A 438 7.63 -15.19 -40.20
N TRP A 439 8.26 -15.00 -39.04
CA TRP A 439 9.68 -14.65 -38.89
C TRP A 439 10.24 -15.15 -37.56
N LYS A 440 11.53 -15.50 -37.57
CA LYS A 440 12.26 -16.15 -36.46
C LYS A 440 13.71 -15.64 -36.40
N ASP A 441 14.22 -15.44 -35.19
CA ASP A 441 15.64 -15.21 -34.86
C ASP A 441 16.27 -13.91 -35.38
N VAL A 442 15.91 -12.75 -34.80
CA VAL A 442 16.76 -11.56 -34.89
C VAL A 442 17.41 -11.29 -33.52
N ILE A 443 18.73 -11.22 -33.50
CA ILE A 443 19.57 -11.25 -32.29
C ILE A 443 20.10 -9.85 -31.98
N THR A 444 20.12 -9.48 -30.70
CA THR A 444 21.06 -8.50 -30.15
C THR A 444 21.41 -8.96 -28.72
N ALA A 445 22.68 -8.85 -28.33
CA ALA A 445 23.21 -9.42 -27.08
C ALA A 445 22.99 -8.48 -25.88
N GLY A 446 22.61 -9.03 -24.70
CA GLY A 446 22.37 -8.31 -23.42
C GLY A 446 23.66 -7.83 -22.71
N PRO A 447 23.67 -7.34 -21.44
CA PRO A 447 22.73 -7.52 -20.29
C PRO A 447 22.41 -6.23 -19.44
N ASP A 448 21.60 -6.31 -18.35
CA ASP A 448 22.02 -6.20 -16.92
C ASP A 448 20.93 -5.96 -15.86
N HIS A 449 19.95 -5.03 -15.97
CA HIS A 449 18.93 -4.82 -14.91
C HIS A 449 17.54 -4.49 -15.47
N GLY A 450 16.46 -4.84 -14.75
CA GLY A 450 15.06 -4.56 -15.11
C GLY A 450 14.04 -5.60 -14.59
N TRP A 451 13.04 -5.17 -13.81
CA TRP A 451 11.98 -6.04 -13.27
C TRP A 451 10.59 -5.51 -13.70
N ALA A 452 9.64 -6.37 -14.07
CA ALA A 452 8.24 -5.98 -14.22
C ALA A 452 7.33 -6.93 -13.41
N ALA A 453 6.31 -6.39 -12.76
CA ALA A 453 5.31 -7.17 -12.05
C ALA A 453 3.94 -6.89 -12.72
N ILE A 454 3.30 -7.92 -13.28
CA ILE A 454 2.09 -7.75 -14.09
C ILE A 454 1.01 -8.73 -13.62
N GLY A 455 -0.03 -8.27 -12.93
CA GLY A 455 -1.24 -9.06 -12.66
C GLY A 455 -2.40 -8.20 -12.14
N THR A 456 -3.67 -8.37 -12.50
CA THR A 456 -4.39 -9.59 -12.91
C THR A 456 -5.66 -9.25 -13.72
N SER A 457 -6.21 -10.21 -14.50
CA SER A 457 -7.53 -10.14 -15.17
C SER A 457 -8.53 -11.19 -14.66
N SER A 458 -9.75 -10.76 -14.31
CA SER A 458 -10.93 -11.61 -14.04
C SER A 458 -11.55 -12.14 -15.35
N PHE A 459 -12.04 -13.40 -15.39
CA PHE A 459 -13.09 -14.02 -16.25
C PHE A 459 -12.84 -15.52 -16.57
N GLU A 460 -13.94 -16.28 -16.75
CA GLU A 460 -14.05 -17.75 -16.91
C GLU A 460 -14.03 -18.26 -18.37
N PHE A 461 -13.74 -19.57 -18.49
CA PHE A 461 -13.73 -20.52 -19.63
C PHE A 461 -13.57 -19.99 -21.06
N ALA A 462 -12.35 -20.22 -21.56
CA ALA A 462 -11.84 -20.22 -22.94
C ALA A 462 -10.86 -19.06 -23.26
N GLN A 463 -9.65 -19.47 -23.65
CA GLN A 463 -8.59 -18.73 -24.32
C GLN A 463 -7.76 -17.74 -23.46
N PHE A 464 -6.59 -18.24 -23.06
CA PHE A 464 -5.37 -17.41 -23.04
C PHE A 464 -5.24 -16.76 -24.43
N ASP A 465 -5.45 -15.45 -24.58
CA ASP A 465 -5.00 -14.72 -25.80
C ASP A 465 -5.05 -13.18 -25.76
N ASN A 466 -5.74 -12.49 -24.83
CA ASN A 466 -6.05 -11.05 -25.04
C ASN A 466 -5.49 -10.05 -24.01
N PHE A 467 -4.28 -10.27 -23.51
CA PHE A 467 -3.43 -9.19 -22.99
C PHE A 467 -1.98 -9.46 -23.41
N ILE A 468 -1.57 -8.85 -24.52
CA ILE A 468 -0.19 -8.90 -25.03
C ILE A 468 0.47 -7.57 -24.67
N ILE A 469 1.49 -7.61 -23.82
CA ILE A 469 2.41 -6.49 -23.65
C ILE A 469 3.50 -6.63 -24.71
N GLU A 470 3.43 -5.81 -25.75
CA GLU A 470 4.54 -5.59 -26.65
C GLU A 470 5.43 -4.48 -26.08
N ALA A 471 6.60 -4.86 -25.54
CA ALA A 471 7.66 -3.90 -25.27
C ALA A 471 8.34 -3.53 -26.59
N LYS A 472 8.02 -2.36 -27.13
CA LYS A 472 8.72 -1.80 -28.29
C LYS A 472 9.85 -0.92 -27.79
N VAL A 473 11.08 -1.40 -27.95
CA VAL A 473 12.29 -0.59 -27.79
C VAL A 473 12.63 -0.03 -29.17
N GLN A 474 12.76 1.30 -29.26
CA GLN A 474 13.21 1.96 -30.49
C GLN A 474 14.72 1.87 -30.66
#